data_AF-A0A257RWK3-F1
#
_entry.id   AF-A0A257RWK3-F1
#
_cell.length_a   1.000
_cell.length_b   1.000
_cell.length_c   1.000
_cell.angle_alpha   90.00
_cell.angle_beta   90.00
_cell.angle_gamma   90.00
#
_symmetry.space_group_name_H-M   'P 1'
#
loop_
_entity.id
_entity.type
_entity.pdbx_description
1 polymer ?
#
loop_
_entity_poly.entity_id
_entity_poly.type
_entity_poly.pdbx_seq_one_letter_code
_entity_poly.pdbx_strand_id
1 'polypeptide(L)' 'MMTLPLMPKATAVWLIEKTALTFEQIADFCGMHPLEVQAIADGEVAQGIVGY' A
#
# COMPACT_ATOMS: atom_id res chain seq x y z
N MET A 1 -1.04 -15.29 -14.10
CA MET A 1 0.01 -14.63 -13.29
C MET A 1 -0.37 -13.17 -13.20
N MET A 2 -0.72 -12.66 -12.02
CA MET A 2 -1.08 -11.25 -11.84
C MET A 2 0.21 -10.44 -11.77
N THR A 3 0.45 -9.59 -12.75
CA THR A 3 1.60 -8.69 -12.78
C THR A 3 1.41 -7.64 -11.69
N LEU A 4 2.29 -7.65 -10.69
CA LEU A 4 2.30 -6.64 -9.64
C LEU A 4 2.70 -5.27 -10.22
N PRO A 5 2.20 -4.16 -9.65
CA PRO A 5 2.60 -2.83 -10.06
C PRO A 5 4.11 -2.64 -9.92
N LEU A 6 4.75 -1.99 -10.88
CA LEU A 6 6.19 -1.68 -10.82
C LEU A 6 6.55 -0.83 -9.60
N MET A 7 5.61 0.01 -9.13
CA MET A 7 5.75 0.85 -7.95
C MET A 7 4.60 0.60 -6.97
N PRO A 8 4.64 -0.49 -6.17
CA PRO A 8 3.53 -0.90 -5.30
C PRO A 8 3.10 0.19 -4.32
N LYS A 9 4.05 0.86 -3.67
CA LYS A 9 3.75 1.92 -2.68
C LYS A 9 3.10 3.15 -3.31
N ALA A 10 3.62 3.64 -4.43
CA ALA A 10 3.03 4.78 -5.14
C ALA A 10 1.64 4.44 -5.68
N THR A 11 1.45 3.19 -6.14
CA THR A 11 0.16 2.69 -6.60
C THR A 11 -0.84 2.60 -5.43
N ALA A 12 -0.41 2.11 -4.27
CA ALA A 12 -1.23 2.07 -3.06
C ALA A 12 -1.68 3.48 -2.62
N VAL A 13 -0.77 4.47 -2.58
CA VAL A 13 -1.11 5.88 -2.30
C VAL A 13 -2.19 6.38 -3.26
N TRP A 14 -1.98 6.17 -4.56
CA TRP A 14 -2.93 6.62 -5.58
C TRP A 14 -4.31 5.96 -5.42
N LEU A 15 -4.35 4.65 -5.14
CA LEU A 15 -5.60 3.92 -4.94
C LEU A 15 -6.34 4.38 -3.67
N ILE A 16 -5.63 4.61 -2.57
CA ILE A 16 -6.22 5.15 -1.33
C ILE A 16 -6.88 6.51 -1.58
N GLU A 17 -6.24 7.39 -2.36
CA GLU A 17 -6.74 8.74 -2.62
C GLU A 17 -7.83 8.83 -3.70
N LYS A 18 -7.82 7.91 -4.69
CA LYS A 18 -8.64 8.03 -5.90
C LYS A 18 -9.73 6.96 -6.01
N THR A 19 -9.79 6.02 -5.08
CA THR A 19 -10.80 4.95 -5.09
C THR A 19 -11.41 4.76 -3.71
N ALA A 20 -12.51 4.01 -3.65
CA ALA A 20 -13.15 3.58 -2.41
C ALA A 20 -12.84 2.10 -2.08
N LEU A 21 -11.70 1.59 -2.57
CA LEU A 21 -11.26 0.22 -2.31
C LEU A 21 -10.85 0.06 -0.84
N THR A 22 -11.07 -1.14 -0.30
CA THR A 22 -10.61 -1.47 1.05
C THR A 22 -9.09 -1.68 1.07
N PHE A 23 -8.48 -1.58 2.25
CA PHE A 23 -7.04 -1.84 2.41
C PHE A 23 -6.65 -3.25 1.99
N GLU A 24 -7.52 -4.25 2.18
CA GLU A 24 -7.31 -5.63 1.71
C GLU A 24 -7.28 -5.72 0.18
N GLN A 25 -8.20 -5.02 -0.51
CA GLN A 25 -8.23 -5.01 -1.98
C GLN A 25 -6.99 -4.32 -2.57
N ILE A 26 -6.55 -3.23 -1.95
CA ILE A 26 -5.34 -2.51 -2.36
C ILE A 26 -4.09 -3.35 -2.07
N ALA A 27 -4.05 -4.04 -0.92
CA ALA A 27 -2.99 -4.96 -0.54
C ALA A 27 -2.86 -6.11 -1.54
N ASP A 28 -3.96 -6.77 -1.90
CA ASP A 28 -3.97 -7.83 -2.90
C ASP A 28 -3.52 -7.34 -4.29
N PHE A 29 -3.93 -6.13 -4.68
CA PHE A 29 -3.54 -5.54 -5.97
C PHE A 29 -2.07 -5.15 -6.02
N CYS A 30 -1.55 -4.55 -4.94
CA CYS A 30 -0.16 -4.10 -4.86
C CYS A 30 0.80 -5.19 -4.40
N GLY A 31 0.31 -6.35 -3.94
CA GLY A 31 1.14 -7.40 -3.34
C GLY A 31 1.78 -6.97 -2.01
N MET A 32 1.04 -6.20 -1.21
CA MET A 32 1.49 -5.64 0.08
C MET A 32 0.70 -6.24 1.23
N HIS A 33 1.19 -6.14 2.46
CA HIS A 33 0.37 -6.48 3.62
C HIS A 33 -0.66 -5.36 3.89
N PRO A 34 -1.92 -5.65 4.28
CA PRO A 34 -2.92 -4.63 4.56
C PRO A 34 -2.50 -3.62 5.63
N LEU A 35 -1.67 -4.02 6.61
CA LEU A 35 -1.08 -3.10 7.60
C LEU A 35 -0.12 -2.08 6.97
N GLU A 36 0.62 -2.45 5.91
CA GLU A 36 1.47 -1.50 5.19
C GLU A 36 0.63 -0.49 4.41
N VAL A 37 -0.50 -0.93 3.84
CA VAL A 37 -1.45 -0.05 3.16
C VAL A 37 -2.12 0.91 4.15
N GLN A 38 -2.46 0.41 5.35
CA GLN A 38 -2.98 1.24 6.44
C GLN A 38 -1.96 2.29 6.88
N ALA A 39 -0.71 1.91 7.12
CA ALA A 39 0.36 2.87 7.47
C ALA A 39 0.55 3.95 6.38
N ILE A 40 0.45 3.58 5.09
CA ILE A 40 0.45 4.55 3.98
C ILE A 40 -0.74 5.51 4.06
N ALA A 41 -1.94 5.00 4.35
CA ALA A 41 -3.15 5.80 4.49
C ALA A 41 -3.09 6.75 5.71
N ASP A 42 -2.48 6.29 6.80
CA ASP A 42 -2.25 7.09 8.01
C ASP A 42 -1.16 8.17 7.83
N GLY A 43 -0.51 8.21 6.66
CA GLY A 43 0.56 9.17 6.35
C GLY A 43 1.92 8.78 6.96
N GLU A 44 2.01 7.60 7.57
CA GLU A 44 3.28 6.96 7.94
C GLU A 44 3.94 6.37 6.70
N VAL A 45 4.36 7.24 5.77
CA VAL A 45 5.14 6.84 4.60
C VAL A 45 6.56 6.52 5.07
N ALA A 46 6.72 5.35 5.69
CA ALA A 46 7.96 4.68 6.06
C ALA A 46 9.15 5.63 6.28
N GLN A 47 9.14 6.40 7.37
CA GLN A 47 10.41 6.69 8.03
C GLN A 47 10.95 5.33 8.46
N GLY A 48 12.06 4.91 7.82
CA GLY A 48 12.53 3.53 7.79
C GLY A 48 12.38 2.81 9.13
N ILE A 49 11.73 1.65 9.11
CA ILE A 49 11.66 0.74 10.24
C ILE A 49 13.11 0.35 10.58
N VAL A 50 13.69 1.05 11.56
CA VAL A 50 14.90 0.62 12.25
C VAL A 50 14.43 -0.45 13.23
N GLY A 51 14.48 -1.71 12.78
CA GLY A 51 14.47 -2.85 13.69
C GLY A 51 15.74 -2.79 14.54
N TYR A 52 15.56 -2.90 15.86
CA TYR A 52 16.65 -3.03 16.83
C TYR A 52 17.44 -4.33 16.61
#